data_AF-A0AA88C4I9-F1
#
_entry.id   AF-A0AA88C4I9-F1
#
_cell.length_a   1.000
_cell.length_b   1.000
_cell.length_c   1.000
_cell.angle_alpha   90.00
_cell.angle_beta   90.00
_cell.angle_gamma   90.00
#
_symmetry.space_group_name_H-M   'P 1'
#
loop_
_entity.id
_entity.type
_entity.pdbx_description
1 polymer ?
#
loop_
_entity_poly.entity_id
_entity_poly.type
_entity_poly.pdbx_seq_one_letter_code
_entity_poly.pdbx_strand_id
1 'polypeptide(L)'
;MHQDPLLASIGGMLRRFRRAEAWLRKAGLPVLLARLPVWLLCLQYCIMMRGKTVRITRVSQRIGRWLETITDLSRHETARTELLDMDGGMRNDIESTKRTLLLLRDLCVDMGGMFDSIGFHSRVLDRTQETFLAIVDESCLTATTLQRALVMHDTRALALLREMHEAEHGPGAIGADREGANRDGADRDGADRDGADRDGADKDGTDAGVDAGAPPQAGPYRDIGVVAKA
;
A
#
# COMPACT_ATOMS: atom_id res chain seq x y z
N MET A 1 17.32 -6.22 4.73
CA MET A 1 16.92 -7.55 5.22
C MET A 1 16.19 -7.39 6.54
N HIS A 2 14.88 -7.06 6.50
CA HIS A 2 14.03 -7.22 7.67
C HIS A 2 13.60 -8.69 7.70
N GLN A 3 14.21 -9.48 8.57
CA GLN A 3 13.69 -10.81 8.86
C GLN A 3 12.46 -10.64 9.74
N ASP A 4 11.28 -10.68 9.14
CA ASP A 4 10.05 -10.60 9.92
C ASP A 4 10.02 -11.77 10.94
N PRO A 5 9.80 -11.50 12.23
CA PRO A 5 9.83 -12.52 13.28
C PRO A 5 8.82 -13.65 13.02
N LEU A 6 7.75 -13.34 12.29
CA LEU A 6 6.76 -14.31 11.82
C LEU A 6 7.34 -15.30 10.80
N LEU A 7 8.15 -14.85 9.83
CA LEU A 7 8.82 -15.75 8.89
C LEU A 7 9.88 -16.60 9.57
N ALA A 8 10.63 -16.02 10.49
CA ALA A 8 11.57 -16.77 11.30
C ALA A 8 10.89 -17.87 12.12
N SER A 9 9.72 -17.57 12.70
CA SER A 9 8.88 -18.50 13.44
C SER A 9 8.32 -19.62 12.55
N ILE A 10 7.72 -19.28 11.41
CA ILE A 10 7.16 -20.25 10.46
C ILE A 10 8.26 -21.15 9.87
N GLY A 11 9.39 -20.57 9.45
CA GLY A 11 10.56 -21.32 8.99
C GLY A 11 11.12 -22.24 10.09
N GLY A 12 11.11 -21.78 11.34
CA GLY A 12 11.43 -22.59 12.51
C GLY A 12 10.48 -23.78 12.68
N MET A 13 9.17 -23.55 12.51
CA MET A 13 8.13 -24.56 12.60
C MET A 13 8.23 -25.61 11.48
N LEU A 14 8.45 -25.18 10.23
CA LEU A 14 8.70 -26.06 9.08
C LEU A 14 9.93 -26.98 9.31
N ARG A 15 11.03 -26.42 9.84
CA ARG A 15 12.22 -27.21 10.21
C ARG A 15 11.95 -28.21 11.34
N ARG A 16 11.09 -27.88 12.30
CA ARG A 16 10.64 -28.82 13.35
C ARG A 16 9.81 -29.94 12.76
N PHE A 17 8.86 -29.63 11.87
CA PHE A 17 8.06 -30.64 11.18
C PHE A 17 8.89 -31.57 10.31
N ARG A 18 9.92 -31.07 9.61
CA ARG A 18 10.84 -31.92 8.85
C ARG A 18 11.64 -32.88 9.74
N ARG A 19 12.08 -32.42 10.92
CA ARG A 19 12.72 -33.29 11.92
C ARG A 19 11.76 -34.36 12.44
N ALA A 20 10.51 -33.99 12.71
CA ALA A 20 9.46 -34.92 13.10
C ALA A 20 9.14 -35.94 11.99
N GLU A 21 9.06 -35.51 10.72
CA GLU A 21 8.88 -36.39 9.56
C GLU A 21 10.00 -37.43 9.46
N ALA A 22 11.25 -37.00 9.61
CA ALA A 22 12.41 -37.91 9.60
C ALA A 22 12.35 -38.92 10.75
N TRP A 23 11.87 -38.50 11.93
CA TRP A 23 11.68 -39.38 13.08
C TRP A 23 10.54 -40.38 12.85
N LEU A 24 9.38 -39.94 12.35
CA LEU A 24 8.23 -40.80 12.04
C LEU A 24 8.56 -41.83 10.97
N ARG A 25 9.36 -41.46 9.95
CA ARG A 25 9.86 -42.41 8.96
C ARG A 25 10.76 -43.48 9.57
N LYS A 26 11.63 -43.11 10.51
CA LYS A 26 12.46 -44.07 11.26
C LYS A 26 11.62 -44.99 12.15
N ALA A 27 10.48 -44.51 12.65
CA ALA A 27 9.53 -45.30 13.42
C ALA A 27 8.64 -46.24 12.57
N GLY A 28 8.86 -46.32 11.24
CA GLY A 28 8.16 -47.24 10.35
C GLY A 28 6.85 -46.69 9.75
N LEU A 29 6.56 -45.40 9.92
CA LEU A 29 5.33 -44.79 9.40
C LEU A 29 5.42 -44.59 7.87
N PRO A 30 4.32 -44.81 7.12
CA PRO A 30 4.28 -44.53 5.69
C PRO A 30 4.59 -43.06 5.39
N VAL A 31 5.29 -42.81 4.28
CA VAL A 31 5.76 -41.47 3.88
C VAL A 31 4.61 -40.44 3.78
N LEU A 32 3.42 -40.89 3.37
CA LEU A 32 2.23 -40.04 3.27
C LEU A 32 1.77 -39.53 4.64
N LEU A 33 1.71 -40.41 5.64
CA LEU A 33 1.32 -40.06 7.01
C LEU A 33 2.36 -39.17 7.68
N ALA A 34 3.65 -39.44 7.45
CA ALA A 34 4.73 -38.60 7.97
C ALA A 34 4.71 -37.17 7.41
N ARG A 35 4.09 -36.95 6.23
CA ARG A 35 3.99 -35.65 5.56
C ARG A 35 2.68 -34.89 5.80
N LEU A 36 1.70 -35.51 6.46
CA LEU A 36 0.42 -34.86 6.78
C LEU A 36 0.56 -33.48 7.44
N PRO A 37 1.46 -33.26 8.43
CA PRO A 37 1.57 -31.96 9.09
C PRO A 37 2.02 -30.85 8.14
N VAL A 38 2.99 -31.15 7.25
CA VAL A 38 3.49 -30.19 6.25
C VAL A 38 2.41 -29.90 5.21
N TRP A 39 1.67 -30.94 4.79
CA TRP A 39 0.56 -30.79 3.86
C TRP A 39 -0.57 -29.91 4.43
N LEU A 40 -0.96 -30.12 5.69
CA LEU A 40 -1.96 -29.28 6.38
C LEU A 40 -1.50 -27.83 6.50
N LEU A 41 -0.22 -27.60 6.83
CA LEU A 41 0.32 -26.25 6.93
C LEU A 41 0.35 -25.54 5.57
N CYS A 42 0.69 -26.27 4.50
CA CYS A 42 0.59 -25.75 3.13
C CYS A 42 -0.86 -25.41 2.77
N LEU A 43 -1.82 -26.28 3.12
CA LEU A 43 -3.24 -26.03 2.85
C LEU A 43 -3.74 -24.78 3.58
N GLN A 44 -3.41 -24.65 4.87
CA GLN A 44 -3.74 -23.48 5.68
C GLN A 44 -3.16 -22.19 5.08
N TYR A 45 -1.90 -22.24 4.65
CA TYR A 45 -1.25 -21.13 3.95
C TYR A 45 -2.02 -20.76 2.67
N CYS A 46 -2.38 -21.74 1.83
CA CYS A 46 -3.12 -21.48 0.60
C CYS A 46 -4.49 -20.82 0.87
N ILE A 47 -5.21 -21.26 1.91
CA ILE A 47 -6.50 -20.66 2.30
C ILE A 47 -6.31 -19.22 2.77
N MET A 48 -5.34 -18.97 3.66
CA MET A 48 -5.02 -17.62 4.12
C MET A 48 -4.64 -16.69 2.97
N MET A 49 -3.83 -17.18 2.02
CA MET A 49 -3.40 -16.40 0.85
C MET A 49 -4.57 -16.05 -0.05
N ARG A 50 -5.50 -16.98 -0.32
CA ARG A 50 -6.73 -16.66 -1.08
C ARG A 50 -7.53 -15.54 -0.42
N GLY A 51 -7.64 -15.54 0.91
CA GLY A 51 -8.28 -14.46 1.65
C GLY A 51 -7.55 -13.11 1.52
N LYS A 52 -6.21 -13.11 1.46
CA LYS A 52 -5.42 -11.91 1.16
C LYS A 52 -5.60 -11.45 -0.28
N THR A 53 -5.65 -12.36 -1.25
CA THR A 53 -5.91 -12.07 -2.67
C THR A 53 -7.19 -11.25 -2.84
N VAL A 54 -8.32 -11.72 -2.29
CA VAL A 54 -9.62 -11.03 -2.40
C VAL A 54 -9.59 -9.63 -1.78
N ARG A 55 -8.85 -9.44 -0.66
CA ARG A 55 -8.68 -8.13 -0.04
C ARG A 55 -7.90 -7.18 -0.94
N ILE A 56 -6.80 -7.64 -1.53
CA ILE A 56 -5.97 -6.82 -2.42
C ILE A 56 -6.74 -6.46 -3.70
N THR A 57 -7.55 -7.37 -4.25
CA THR A 57 -8.40 -7.06 -5.40
C THR A 57 -9.34 -5.88 -5.11
N ARG A 58 -9.90 -5.78 -3.90
CA ARG A 58 -10.74 -4.62 -3.52
C ARG A 58 -9.94 -3.32 -3.43
N VAL A 59 -8.71 -3.38 -2.92
CA VAL A 59 -7.80 -2.22 -2.89
C VAL A 59 -7.46 -1.79 -4.32
N SER A 60 -7.12 -2.74 -5.19
CA SER A 60 -6.85 -2.50 -6.62
C SER A 60 -8.01 -1.82 -7.32
N GLN A 61 -9.24 -2.33 -7.14
CA GLN A 61 -10.44 -1.72 -7.70
C GLN A 61 -10.70 -0.30 -7.19
N ARG A 62 -10.31 0.01 -5.95
CA ARG A 62 -10.42 1.37 -5.42
C ARG A 62 -9.41 2.26 -6.11
N ILE A 63 -8.14 1.86 -6.19
CA ILE A 63 -7.08 2.60 -6.89
C ILE A 63 -7.44 2.84 -8.37
N GLY A 64 -8.01 1.83 -9.04
CA GLY A 64 -8.48 1.95 -10.43
C GLY A 64 -9.58 3.00 -10.58
N ARG A 65 -10.58 3.01 -9.69
CA ARG A 65 -11.62 4.04 -9.69
C ARG A 65 -11.07 5.45 -9.49
N TRP A 66 -10.10 5.62 -8.59
CA TRP A 66 -9.41 6.90 -8.41
C TRP A 66 -8.68 7.34 -9.68
N LEU A 67 -8.01 6.41 -10.38
CA LEU A 67 -7.33 6.72 -11.65
C LEU A 67 -8.32 7.20 -12.72
N GLU A 68 -9.49 6.56 -12.83
CA GLU A 68 -10.56 7.02 -13.72
C GLU A 68 -11.02 8.43 -13.36
N THR A 69 -11.28 8.70 -12.07
CA THR A 69 -11.72 10.02 -11.59
C THR A 69 -10.69 11.12 -11.91
N ILE A 70 -9.41 10.91 -11.62
CA ILE A 70 -8.35 11.89 -11.93
C ILE A 70 -8.20 12.10 -13.44
N THR A 71 -8.32 11.03 -14.22
CA THR A 71 -8.25 11.13 -15.67
C THR A 71 -9.43 11.94 -16.21
N ASP A 72 -10.62 11.76 -15.65
CA ASP A 72 -11.83 12.49 -16.06
C ASP A 72 -11.77 13.97 -15.66
N LEU A 73 -11.34 14.28 -14.44
CA LEU A 73 -11.07 15.65 -13.97
C LEU A 73 -10.10 16.39 -14.89
N SER A 74 -9.03 15.70 -15.35
CA SER A 74 -8.04 16.30 -16.25
C SER A 74 -8.60 16.72 -17.63
N ARG A 75 -9.72 16.11 -18.05
CA ARG A 75 -10.36 16.38 -19.35
C ARG A 75 -11.28 17.59 -19.32
N HIS A 76 -11.89 17.90 -18.18
CA HIS A 76 -12.85 18.98 -18.05
C HIS A 76 -12.17 20.32 -17.78
N GLU A 77 -12.39 21.30 -18.64
CA GLU A 77 -11.67 22.59 -18.64
C GLU A 77 -11.91 23.42 -17.37
N THR A 78 -13.12 23.35 -16.80
CA THR A 78 -13.49 24.06 -15.56
C THR A 78 -13.07 23.34 -14.28
N ALA A 79 -12.92 22.01 -14.32
CA ALA A 79 -12.60 21.20 -13.13
C ALA A 79 -11.10 20.96 -12.94
N ARG A 80 -10.26 21.42 -13.88
CA ARG A 80 -8.80 21.23 -13.88
C ARG A 80 -8.10 21.80 -12.64
N THR A 81 -8.70 22.76 -11.94
CA THR A 81 -8.13 23.38 -10.74
C THR A 81 -8.81 22.94 -9.45
N GLU A 82 -9.84 22.09 -9.51
CA GLU A 82 -10.68 21.73 -8.35
C GLU A 82 -10.03 20.68 -7.43
N LEU A 83 -8.99 19.97 -7.90
CA LEU A 83 -8.30 18.95 -7.12
C LEU A 83 -6.77 19.08 -7.25
N LEU A 84 -6.12 19.52 -6.18
CA LEU A 84 -4.67 19.73 -6.12
C LEU A 84 -4.09 19.01 -4.90
N ASP A 85 -3.23 18.01 -5.11
CA ASP A 85 -2.49 17.34 -4.03
C ASP A 85 -1.22 18.13 -3.67
N MET A 86 -1.42 19.34 -3.13
CA MET A 86 -0.36 20.31 -2.81
C MET A 86 0.65 19.75 -1.79
N ASP A 87 0.16 19.10 -0.74
CA ASP A 87 1.00 18.55 0.33
C ASP A 87 1.52 17.14 0.02
N GLY A 88 1.06 16.55 -1.08
CA GLY A 88 1.43 15.18 -1.47
C GLY A 88 0.84 14.10 -0.59
N GLY A 89 -0.19 14.41 0.22
CA GLY A 89 -0.84 13.48 1.13
C GLY A 89 -1.40 12.27 0.38
N MET A 90 -2.13 12.51 -0.72
CA MET A 90 -2.69 11.41 -1.52
C MET A 90 -1.58 10.57 -2.15
N ARG A 91 -0.53 11.19 -2.69
CA ARG A 91 0.63 10.45 -3.23
C ARG A 91 1.33 9.61 -2.17
N ASN A 92 1.48 10.11 -0.95
CA ASN A 92 2.10 9.41 0.17
C ASN A 92 1.25 8.21 0.62
N ASP A 93 -0.08 8.35 0.65
CA ASP A 93 -1.00 7.25 0.99
C ASP A 93 -0.99 6.14 -0.07
N ILE A 94 -0.92 6.52 -1.35
CA ILE A 94 -0.77 5.54 -2.44
C ILE A 94 0.58 4.84 -2.33
N GLU A 95 1.65 5.57 -2.01
CA GLU A 95 3.00 5.00 -1.84
C GLU A 95 3.08 4.07 -0.63
N SER A 96 2.46 4.41 0.50
CA SER A 96 2.40 3.56 1.69
C SER A 96 1.64 2.26 1.42
N THR A 97 0.54 2.35 0.67
CA THR A 97 -0.24 1.19 0.20
C THR A 97 0.62 0.29 -0.69
N LYS A 98 1.34 0.88 -1.65
CA LYS A 98 2.24 0.17 -2.56
C LYS A 98 3.37 -0.55 -1.80
N ARG A 99 4.00 0.11 -0.83
CA ARG A 99 5.02 -0.53 0.03
C ARG A 99 4.47 -1.73 0.78
N THR A 100 3.25 -1.61 1.32
CA THR A 100 2.57 -2.74 2.01
C THR A 100 2.32 -3.91 1.06
N LEU A 101 1.89 -3.64 -0.18
CA LEU A 101 1.69 -4.67 -1.21
C LEU A 101 3.01 -5.37 -1.58
N LEU A 102 4.10 -4.62 -1.74
CA LEU A 102 5.42 -5.17 -2.01
C LEU A 102 5.96 -6.01 -0.84
N LEU A 103 5.73 -5.59 0.41
CA LEU A 103 6.04 -6.42 1.56
C LEU A 103 5.29 -7.76 1.51
N LEU A 104 3.97 -7.73 1.23
CA LEU A 104 3.19 -8.96 1.09
C LEU A 104 3.67 -9.86 -0.06
N ARG A 105 4.15 -9.25 -1.15
CA ARG A 105 4.79 -9.95 -2.28
C ARG A 105 6.03 -10.71 -1.82
N ASP A 106 6.93 -10.04 -1.13
CA ASP A 106 8.18 -10.62 -0.65
C ASP A 106 7.91 -11.76 0.35
N LEU A 107 6.97 -11.54 1.27
CA LEU A 107 6.51 -12.59 2.20
C LEU A 107 5.94 -13.82 1.49
N CYS A 108 5.24 -13.62 0.37
CA CYS A 108 4.70 -14.71 -0.45
C CYS A 108 5.84 -15.54 -1.08
N VAL A 109 6.83 -14.86 -1.67
CA VAL A 109 7.99 -15.49 -2.32
C VAL A 109 8.82 -16.26 -1.29
N ASP A 110 9.13 -15.64 -0.16
CA ASP A 110 9.91 -16.26 0.91
C ASP A 110 9.24 -17.53 1.46
N MET A 111 7.91 -17.51 1.62
CA MET A 111 7.15 -18.69 2.02
C MET A 111 7.25 -19.83 1.00
N GLY A 112 7.18 -19.51 -0.30
CA GLY A 112 7.43 -20.48 -1.38
C GLY A 112 8.82 -21.10 -1.27
N GLY A 113 9.84 -20.26 -1.15
CA GLY A 113 11.23 -20.71 -0.96
C GLY A 113 11.42 -21.57 0.28
N MET A 114 10.68 -21.33 1.36
CA MET A 114 10.71 -22.18 2.55
C MET A 114 10.11 -23.56 2.30
N PHE A 115 8.99 -23.69 1.57
CA PHE A 115 8.44 -24.98 1.18
C PHE A 115 9.36 -25.74 0.20
N ASP A 116 9.98 -25.03 -0.74
CA ASP A 116 10.95 -25.61 -1.67
C ASP A 116 12.20 -26.12 -0.93
N SER A 117 12.69 -25.38 0.07
CA SER A 117 13.86 -25.76 0.87
C SER A 117 13.66 -27.08 1.64
N ILE A 118 12.40 -27.44 1.94
CA ILE A 118 12.04 -28.71 2.56
C ILE A 118 11.68 -29.81 1.54
N GLY A 119 11.72 -29.50 0.24
CA GLY A 119 11.40 -30.41 -0.86
C GLY A 119 9.90 -30.67 -1.03
N PHE A 120 9.05 -29.77 -0.53
CA PHE A 120 7.60 -29.87 -0.66
C PHE A 120 7.13 -29.09 -1.89
N HIS A 121 6.56 -29.79 -2.87
CA HIS A 121 6.06 -29.19 -4.11
C HIS A 121 4.55 -29.41 -4.21
N SER A 122 3.80 -28.38 -4.61
CA SER A 122 2.36 -28.45 -4.75
C SER A 122 1.86 -27.52 -5.83
N ARG A 123 1.19 -28.07 -6.86
CA ARG A 123 0.55 -27.29 -7.93
C ARG A 123 -0.48 -26.29 -7.40
N VAL A 124 -1.10 -26.60 -6.26
CA VAL A 124 -2.09 -25.70 -5.62
C VAL A 124 -1.38 -24.50 -4.98
N LEU A 125 -0.22 -24.74 -4.36
CA LEU A 125 0.63 -23.70 -3.81
C LEU A 125 1.10 -22.76 -4.92
N ASP A 126 1.70 -23.33 -5.97
CA ASP A 126 2.24 -22.59 -7.11
C ASP A 126 1.18 -21.68 -7.73
N ARG A 127 0.00 -22.23 -8.07
CA ARG A 127 -1.11 -21.45 -8.64
C ARG A 127 -1.62 -20.37 -7.69
N THR A 128 -1.69 -20.67 -6.39
CA THR A 128 -2.17 -19.70 -5.40
C THR A 128 -1.18 -18.52 -5.27
N GLN A 129 0.12 -18.81 -5.26
CA GLN A 129 1.17 -17.79 -5.22
C GLN A 129 1.20 -16.98 -6.51
N GLU A 130 1.17 -17.63 -7.67
CA GLU A 130 1.16 -16.97 -8.98
C GLU A 130 -0.03 -16.00 -9.11
N THR A 131 -1.23 -16.46 -8.75
CA THR A 131 -2.44 -15.61 -8.77
C THR A 131 -2.30 -14.41 -7.83
N PHE A 132 -1.77 -14.64 -6.62
CA PHE A 132 -1.55 -13.57 -5.64
C PHE A 132 -0.52 -12.55 -6.14
N LEU A 133 0.62 -13.01 -6.66
CA LEU A 133 1.69 -12.16 -7.18
C LEU A 133 1.22 -11.33 -8.37
N ALA A 134 0.48 -11.94 -9.31
CA ALA A 134 -0.08 -11.24 -10.46
C ALA A 134 -0.97 -10.07 -10.05
N ILE A 135 -1.89 -10.30 -9.08
CA ILE A 135 -2.79 -9.25 -8.57
C ILE A 135 -2.02 -8.15 -7.84
N VAL A 136 -1.00 -8.51 -7.07
CA VAL A 136 -0.15 -7.52 -6.38
C VAL A 136 0.62 -6.66 -7.37
N ASP A 137 1.25 -7.27 -8.37
CA ASP A 137 2.04 -6.57 -9.38
C ASP A 137 1.13 -5.63 -10.21
N GLU A 138 -0.06 -6.10 -10.62
CA GLU A 138 -1.06 -5.27 -11.30
C GLU A 138 -1.53 -4.08 -10.43
N SER A 139 -1.78 -4.32 -9.14
CA SER A 139 -2.17 -3.27 -8.20
C SER A 139 -1.07 -2.20 -8.05
N CYS A 140 0.19 -2.62 -7.96
CA CYS A 140 1.34 -1.73 -7.87
C CYS A 140 1.55 -0.91 -9.15
N LEU A 141 1.34 -1.51 -10.32
CA LEU A 141 1.39 -0.82 -11.61
C LEU A 141 0.27 0.24 -11.71
N THR A 142 -0.95 -0.10 -11.31
CA THR A 142 -2.09 0.82 -11.30
C THR A 142 -1.85 1.99 -10.34
N ALA A 143 -1.34 1.71 -9.13
CA ALA A 143 -0.96 2.73 -8.16
C ALA A 143 0.11 3.70 -8.70
N THR A 144 1.13 3.17 -9.38
CA THR A 144 2.19 3.98 -9.99
C THR A 144 1.65 4.85 -11.13
N THR A 145 0.69 4.33 -11.89
CA THR A 145 0.01 5.07 -12.97
C THR A 145 -0.83 6.20 -12.39
N LEU A 146 -1.57 5.95 -11.31
CA LEU A 146 -2.33 6.96 -10.58
C LEU A 146 -1.44 8.07 -10.02
N GLN A 147 -0.32 7.73 -9.37
CA GLN A 147 0.63 8.72 -8.88
C GLN A 147 1.15 9.63 -10.00
N ARG A 148 1.47 9.05 -11.17
CA ARG A 148 1.90 9.84 -12.33
C ARG A 148 0.78 10.74 -12.87
N ALA A 149 -0.44 10.23 -12.94
CA ALA A 149 -1.61 11.00 -13.38
C ALA A 149 -1.87 12.20 -12.45
N LEU A 150 -1.79 12.00 -11.13
CA LEU A 150 -1.90 13.05 -10.12
C LEU A 150 -0.82 14.13 -10.30
N VAL A 151 0.44 13.75 -10.43
CA VAL A 151 1.53 14.72 -10.63
C VAL A 151 1.32 15.54 -11.90
N MET A 152 0.92 14.90 -13.01
CA MET A 152 0.63 15.61 -14.25
C MET A 152 -0.57 16.54 -14.13
N HIS A 153 -1.62 16.10 -13.42
CA HIS A 153 -2.79 16.92 -13.13
C HIS A 153 -2.40 18.17 -12.33
N ASP A 154 -1.74 17.99 -11.20
CA ASP A 154 -1.34 19.08 -10.30
C ASP A 154 -0.42 20.08 -11.01
N THR A 155 0.53 19.59 -11.80
CA THR A 155 1.46 20.45 -12.55
C THR A 155 0.72 21.33 -13.56
N ARG A 156 -0.28 20.78 -14.27
CA ARG A 156 -1.09 21.54 -15.24
C ARG A 156 -2.00 22.53 -14.55
N ALA A 157 -2.65 22.11 -13.47
CA ALA A 157 -3.52 22.96 -12.67
C ALA A 157 -2.75 24.18 -12.10
N LEU A 158 -1.55 23.96 -11.57
CA LEU A 158 -0.69 25.03 -11.08
C LEU A 158 -0.20 25.96 -12.19
N ALA A 159 0.08 25.45 -13.39
CA ALA A 159 0.45 26.29 -14.53
C ALA A 159 -0.72 27.22 -14.94
N LEU A 160 -1.94 26.69 -15.04
CA LEU A 160 -3.13 27.47 -15.36
C LEU A 160 -3.40 28.55 -14.30
N LEU A 161 -3.28 28.22 -13.01
CA LEU A 161 -3.45 29.20 -11.94
C LEU A 161 -2.41 30.34 -12.00
N ARG A 162 -1.17 30.03 -12.40
CA ARG A 162 -0.12 31.05 -12.61
C ARG A 162 -0.46 31.94 -13.79
N GLU A 163 -0.86 31.37 -14.92
CA GLU A 163 -1.27 32.13 -16.11
C GLU A 163 -2.47 33.04 -15.83
N MET A 164 -3.46 32.56 -15.08
CA MET A 164 -4.60 33.36 -14.64
C MET A 164 -4.17 34.53 -13.76
N HIS A 165 -3.26 34.30 -12.80
CA HIS A 165 -2.74 35.34 -11.93
C HIS A 165 -1.93 36.40 -12.70
N GLU A 166 -1.08 35.98 -13.64
CA GLU A 166 -0.31 36.87 -14.52
C GLU A 166 -1.20 37.71 -15.45
N ALA A 167 -2.27 37.10 -15.98
CA ALA A 167 -3.26 37.81 -16.82
C ALA A 167 -4.05 38.87 -16.05
N GLU A 168 -4.31 38.64 -14.75
CA GLU A 168 -4.99 39.58 -13.87
C GLU A 168 -4.08 40.72 -13.39
N HIS A 169 -2.77 40.46 -13.19
CA HIS A 169 -1.83 41.43 -12.59
C HIS A 169 -0.92 42.15 -13.62
N GLY A 170 -0.85 41.68 -14.87
CA GLY A 170 -0.07 42.29 -15.96
C GLY A 170 1.46 42.26 -15.75
N PRO A 171 2.28 42.47 -16.81
CA PRO A 171 3.75 42.39 -16.73
C PRO A 171 4.42 43.55 -15.95
N GLY A 172 3.66 44.27 -15.12
CA GLY A 172 4.11 45.41 -14.32
C GLY A 172 4.18 45.16 -12.82
N ALA A 173 3.66 44.04 -12.31
CA ALA A 173 3.73 43.72 -10.89
C ALA A 173 5.03 42.96 -10.53
N ILE A 174 6.19 43.57 -10.80
CA ILE A 174 7.41 43.25 -10.04
C ILE A 174 7.27 43.97 -8.69
N GLY A 175 6.26 43.57 -7.91
CA GLY A 175 6.02 44.01 -6.55
C GLY A 175 6.46 42.88 -5.63
N ALA A 176 7.45 43.15 -4.80
CA ALA A 176 8.05 42.20 -3.89
C ALA A 176 7.00 41.47 -3.03
N ASP A 177 7.03 40.15 -3.08
CA ASP A 177 6.68 39.36 -1.89
C ASP A 177 7.80 38.37 -1.61
N ARG A 178 8.92 38.96 -1.15
CA ARG A 178 9.87 38.29 -0.28
C ARG A 178 9.33 38.45 1.14
N GLU A 179 8.33 37.69 1.54
CA GLU A 179 8.02 37.52 2.96
C GLU A 179 7.33 36.17 3.18
N GLY A 180 7.98 35.32 3.97
CA GLY A 180 7.60 33.91 4.12
C GLY A 180 8.78 32.94 4.17
N ALA A 181 10.02 33.43 4.16
CA ALA A 181 11.13 32.70 4.77
C ALA A 181 10.90 32.64 6.29
N ASN A 182 10.00 31.79 6.76
CA ASN A 182 10.06 31.36 8.17
C ASN A 182 10.94 30.11 8.27
N ARG A 183 12.25 30.38 8.23
CA ARG A 183 13.23 29.58 8.95
C ARG A 183 13.13 29.99 10.42
N ASP A 184 12.27 29.34 11.17
CA ASP A 184 12.51 29.17 12.60
C ASP A 184 13.04 27.74 12.80
N GLY A 185 14.33 27.69 13.07
CA GLY A 185 14.98 26.50 13.57
C GLY A 185 14.70 26.32 15.05
N ALA A 186 14.85 25.06 15.45
CA ALA A 186 15.16 24.63 16.81
C ALA A 186 14.11 24.93 17.88
N ASP A 187 13.37 23.88 18.26
CA ASP A 187 13.56 23.39 19.62
C ASP A 187 13.95 21.90 19.56
N ARG A 188 15.16 21.65 20.06
CA ARG A 188 15.58 20.35 20.57
C ARG A 188 15.11 20.27 22.01
N ASP A 189 14.80 19.05 22.41
CA ASP A 189 14.67 18.49 23.77
C ASP A 189 13.23 18.01 24.03
N GLY A 190 12.96 16.81 24.53
CA GLY A 190 13.85 15.89 25.22
C GLY A 190 13.78 14.46 24.71
N ALA A 191 14.88 13.77 24.94
CA ALA A 191 14.89 12.35 25.14
C ALA A 191 13.83 11.96 26.18
N ASP A 192 13.08 10.89 25.90
CA ASP A 192 13.03 9.82 26.88
C ASP A 192 13.06 8.47 26.18
N ARG A 193 14.07 7.71 26.57
CA ARG A 193 14.18 6.28 26.35
C ARG A 193 13.43 5.57 27.48
N ASP A 194 13.08 4.34 27.16
CA ASP A 194 12.76 3.23 28.06
C ASP A 194 11.34 3.15 28.62
N GLY A 195 10.75 1.99 28.38
CA GLY A 195 9.43 1.59 28.85
C GLY A 195 8.92 0.37 28.11
N ALA A 196 9.67 -0.72 28.18
CA ALA A 196 9.20 -2.05 27.80
C ALA A 196 8.03 -2.48 28.72
N ASP A 197 6.97 -3.00 28.11
CA ASP A 197 6.13 -4.14 28.55
C ASP A 197 5.27 -4.50 27.31
N ARG A 198 5.38 -5.64 26.62
CA ARG A 198 5.17 -7.04 27.01
C ARG A 198 3.94 -7.23 27.90
N ASP A 199 2.78 -7.51 27.30
CA ASP A 199 2.23 -8.87 27.16
C ASP A 199 0.74 -8.86 26.76
N GLY A 200 0.30 -9.93 26.09
CA GLY A 200 -1.12 -10.30 25.91
C GLY A 200 -1.67 -9.99 24.51
N ALA A 201 -1.49 -10.85 23.50
CA ALA A 201 -2.27 -12.07 23.27
C ALA A 201 -3.78 -11.82 23.09
N ASP A 202 -4.26 -12.22 21.90
CA ASP A 202 -5.66 -12.44 21.49
C ASP A 202 -6.67 -11.33 21.73
N LYS A 203 -7.17 -10.79 20.60
CA LYS A 203 -8.61 -10.78 20.30
C LYS A 203 -8.84 -10.44 18.83
N ASP A 204 -9.63 -11.31 18.20
CA ASP A 204 -10.41 -10.97 17.03
C ASP A 204 -11.15 -9.65 17.20
N GLY A 205 -11.23 -8.89 16.10
CA GLY A 205 -12.12 -7.74 15.98
C GLY A 205 -11.45 -6.41 16.23
N THR A 206 -11.06 -5.73 15.14
CA THR A 206 -11.41 -4.31 14.96
C THR A 206 -11.17 -3.93 13.50
N ASP A 207 -12.27 -3.59 12.84
CA ASP A 207 -12.28 -2.70 11.69
C ASP A 207 -11.61 -1.39 12.11
N ALA A 208 -10.32 -1.26 11.81
CA ALA A 208 -9.67 0.03 11.74
C ALA A 208 -9.91 0.56 10.33
N GLY A 209 -10.99 1.34 10.19
CA GLY A 209 -11.25 2.15 9.03
C GLY A 209 -10.05 3.03 8.73
N VAL A 210 -9.31 2.69 7.69
CA VAL A 210 -8.55 3.68 6.93
C VAL A 210 -9.60 4.36 6.05
N ASP A 211 -10.20 5.42 6.59
CA ASP A 211 -10.95 6.42 5.84
C ASP A 211 -9.96 7.16 4.90
N ALA A 212 -9.50 6.46 3.88
CA ALA A 212 -9.19 7.11 2.62
C ALA A 212 -10.55 7.47 2.02
N GLY A 213 -10.92 8.73 2.17
CA GLY A 213 -12.24 9.27 1.86
C GLY A 213 -12.81 8.80 0.52
N ALA A 214 -14.14 8.82 0.43
CA ALA A 214 -14.86 8.55 -0.81
C ALA A 214 -14.23 9.33 -1.99
N PRO A 215 -14.21 8.76 -3.21
CA PRO A 215 -13.76 9.50 -4.38
C PRO A 215 -14.50 10.85 -4.43
N PRO A 216 -13.82 11.95 -4.80
CA PRO A 216 -14.45 13.25 -4.89
C PRO A 216 -15.67 13.13 -5.81
N GLN A 217 -16.85 13.31 -5.24
CA GLN A 217 -18.09 13.34 -5.99
C GLN A 217 -18.11 14.67 -6.73
N ALA A 218 -18.20 14.64 -8.06
CA ALA A 218 -18.49 15.83 -8.85
C ALA A 218 -19.92 16.30 -8.49
N GLY A 219 -20.01 17.15 -7.47
CA GLY A 219 -21.23 17.83 -7.09
C GLY A 219 -21.52 18.96 -8.09
N PRO A 220 -22.80 19.28 -8.36
CA PRO A 220 -23.15 20.31 -9.31
C PRO A 220 -22.82 21.69 -8.74
N TYR A 221 -22.13 22.49 -9.56
CA TYR A 221 -22.00 23.94 -9.53
C TYR A 221 -22.44 24.64 -8.24
N ARG A 222 -21.46 25.17 -7.49
CA ARG A 222 -21.72 26.23 -6.52
C ARG A 222 -20.79 27.39 -6.81
N ASP A 223 -21.42 28.41 -7.38
CA ASP A 223 -20.97 29.80 -7.43
C ASP A 223 -20.48 30.28 -6.05
N ILE A 224 -19.82 31.45 -6.02
CA ILE A 224 -19.16 32.17 -4.91
C ILE A 224 -17.63 31.91 -4.88
N GLY A 225 -16.74 32.88 -5.06
CA GLY A 225 -16.89 34.33 -5.15
C GLY A 225 -15.51 34.94 -4.98
N VAL A 226 -15.20 35.92 -5.81
CA VAL A 226 -14.04 36.81 -5.68
C VAL A 226 -13.99 37.34 -4.24
N VAL A 227 -12.97 36.96 -3.47
CA VAL A 227 -12.60 37.68 -2.25
C VAL A 227 -11.36 38.49 -2.58
N ALA A 228 -11.60 39.65 -3.18
CA ALA A 228 -10.71 40.79 -3.03
C ALA A 228 -10.66 41.13 -1.53
N LYS A 229 -9.47 41.22 -0.94
CA LYS A 229 -9.29 41.82 0.37
C LYS A 229 -8.36 43.02 0.22
N ALA A 230 -8.95 44.18 0.47
CA ALA A 230 -8.30 45.46 0.72
C ALA A 230 -7.51 45.44 2.05
#